data_AF-A0A2H0G2C3-F1
#
_entry.id   AF-A0A2H0G2C3-F1
#
_cell.length_a   1.000
_cell.length_b   1.000
_cell.length_c   1.000
_cell.angle_alpha   90.00
_cell.angle_beta   90.00
_cell.angle_gamma   90.00
#
_symmetry.space_group_name_H-M   'P 1'
#
loop_
_entity.id
_entity.type
_entity.pdbx_description
1 polymer ?
#
loop_
_entity_poly.entity_id
_entity_poly.type
_entity_poly.pdbx_seq_one_letter_code
_entity_poly.pdbx_strand_id
1 'polypeptide(L)' 'MYAERLILETDISGKLKQVPVLPANKQLEAIFLVIAEAEQNNKRRQPHPEIAGKTKIMGNIIDTVSVAEWNLPK' A
#
# COMPACT_ATOMS: atom_id res chain seq x y z
N MET A 1 6.15 -2.69 -38.76
CA MET A 1 5.88 -3.16 -37.38
C MET A 1 6.37 -2.06 -36.44
N TYR A 2 5.47 -1.41 -35.69
CA TYR A 2 5.81 -0.35 -34.73
C TYR A 2 5.78 -0.99 -33.33
N ALA A 3 6.91 -0.97 -32.62
CA ALA A 3 7.03 -1.54 -31.29
C ALA A 3 7.64 -0.48 -30.35
N GLU A 4 6.94 -0.20 -29.26
CA GLU A 4 7.37 0.77 -28.26
C GLU A 4 7.63 0.03 -26.94
N ARG A 5 8.78 0.29 -26.31
CA ARG A 5 9.14 -0.31 -25.03
C ARG A 5 8.74 0.64 -23.91
N LEU A 6 7.82 0.20 -23.07
CA LEU A 6 7.35 0.93 -21.90
C LEU A 6 7.69 0.16 -20.62
N ILE A 7 8.17 0.86 -19.60
CA ILE A 7 8.33 0.29 -18.25
C ILE A 7 7.09 0.65 -17.45
N LEU A 8 6.42 -0.37 -16.93
CA LEU A 8 5.19 -0.24 -16.16
C LEU A 8 5.37 -0.84 -14.78
N GLU A 9 4.73 -0.22 -13.79
CA GLU A 9 4.71 -0.72 -12.42
C GLU A 9 3.37 -1.38 -12.10
N THR A 10 3.42 -2.44 -11.29
CA THR A 10 2.23 -3.08 -10.74
C THR A 10 1.96 -2.61 -9.31
N ASP A 11 0.69 -2.62 -8.92
CA ASP A 11 0.25 -2.41 -7.54
C ASP A 11 0.33 -3.69 -6.71
N ILE A 12 -0.09 -3.62 -5.44
CA ILE A 12 -0.10 -4.76 -4.51
C ILE A 12 -1.01 -5.92 -4.94
N SER A 13 -1.95 -5.67 -5.86
CA SER A 13 -2.86 -6.68 -6.41
C SER A 13 -2.39 -7.23 -7.76
N GLY A 14 -1.20 -6.81 -8.22
CA GLY A 14 -0.64 -7.21 -9.51
C GLY A 14 -1.23 -6.46 -10.70
N LYS A 15 -1.99 -5.39 -10.50
CA LYS A 15 -2.56 -4.58 -11.59
C LYS A 15 -1.59 -3.49 -12.01
N LEU A 16 -1.58 -3.14 -13.29
CA LEU A 16 -0.82 -1.99 -13.79
C LEU A 16 -1.30 -0.71 -13.10
N LYS A 17 -0.39 0.06 -12.51
CA LYS A 17 -0.71 1.35 -11.89
C LYS A 17 -1.22 2.38 -12.91
N GLN A 18 -0.76 2.25 -14.15
CA GLN A 18 -1.20 3.08 -15.27
C GLN A 18 -1.32 2.22 -16.53
N VAL A 19 -2.36 2.50 -17.33
CA VAL A 19 -2.56 1.87 -18.63
C VAL A 19 -2.10 2.85 -19.70
N PRO A 20 -1.16 2.49 -20.58
CA PRO A 20 -0.71 3.38 -21.64
C PRO A 20 -1.82 3.67 -22.64
N VAL A 21 -1.73 4.83 -23.30
CA VAL A 21 -2.64 5.18 -24.38
C VAL A 21 -2.33 4.31 -25.59
N LEU A 22 -3.31 3.54 -26.04
CA LEU A 22 -3.20 2.62 -27.18
C LEU A 22 -3.87 3.20 -28.43
N PRO A 23 -3.39 2.88 -29.64
CA PRO A 23 -4.00 3.35 -30.87
C PRO A 23 -5.41 2.78 -31.06
N ALA A 24 -6.35 3.63 -31.49
CA ALA A 24 -7.74 3.25 -31.70
C ALA A 24 -7.90 2.22 -32.85
N ASN A 25 -8.79 1.24 -32.65
CA ASN A 25 -9.18 0.24 -33.64
C ASN A 25 -8.00 -0.59 -34.21
N LYS A 26 -7.01 -0.93 -33.38
CA LYS A 26 -5.87 -1.77 -33.76
C LYS A 26 -5.81 -3.04 -32.92
N GLN A 27 -5.39 -4.14 -33.56
CA GLN A 27 -5.01 -5.37 -32.88
C GLN A 27 -3.56 -5.24 -32.40
N LEU A 28 -3.32 -5.64 -31.16
CA LEU A 28 -2.03 -5.46 -30.47
C LEU A 28 -1.59 -6.79 -29.88
N GLU A 29 -0.30 -7.06 -29.96
CA GLU A 29 0.38 -8.14 -29.24
C GLU A 29 1.22 -7.52 -28.13
N ALA A 30 1.11 -8.05 -26.91
CA ALA A 30 1.81 -7.52 -25.74
C ALA A 30 2.62 -8.62 -25.07
N ILE A 31 3.86 -8.31 -24.69
CA ILE A 31 4.76 -9.19 -23.96
C ILE A 31 5.09 -8.53 -22.63
N PHE A 32 4.82 -9.22 -21.52
CA PHE A 32 5.17 -8.76 -20.18
C PHE A 32 6.43 -9.46 -19.71
N LEU A 33 7.46 -8.67 -19.38
CA LEU A 33 8.69 -9.15 -18.76
C LEU A 33 8.83 -8.51 -17.39
N VAL A 34 8.98 -9.34 -16.35
CA VAL A 34 9.27 -8.87 -15.00
C VAL A 34 10.76 -8.48 -14.96
N ILE A 35 11.05 -7.19 -14.83
CA ILE A 35 12.42 -6.63 -14.90
C ILE A 35 13.07 -6.60 -13.51
N ALA A 36 12.28 -6.37 -12.46
CA ALA A 36 12.72 -6.35 -11.08
C ALA A 36 11.55 -6.64 -10.15
N GLU A 37 11.83 -7.19 -8.97
CA GLU A 37 10.86 -7.20 -7.89
C GLU A 37 10.73 -5.78 -7.34
N ALA A 38 9.50 -5.33 -7.09
CA ALA A 38 9.30 -4.06 -6.42
C ALA A 38 9.97 -4.14 -5.04
N GLU A 39 10.80 -3.15 -4.68
CA GLU A 39 11.29 -3.02 -3.31
C GLU A 39 10.07 -3.04 -2.41
N GLN A 40 9.96 -4.08 -1.58
CA GLN A 40 8.95 -4.10 -0.53
C GLN A 40 9.28 -2.91 0.37
N ASN A 41 8.64 -1.78 0.12
CA ASN A 41 8.72 -0.59 0.95
C ASN A 41 7.89 -0.88 2.22
N ASN A 42 8.27 -1.95 2.93
CA ASN A 42 7.85 -2.31 4.27
C ASN A 42 8.49 -1.34 5.27
N LYS A 43 8.52 -0.03 4.94
CA LYS A 43 8.67 1.03 5.94
C LYS A 43 7.38 1.06 6.75
N ARG A 44 7.21 0.02 7.58
CA ARG A 44 6.26 0.04 8.68
C ARG A 44 6.55 1.32 9.46
N ARG A 45 5.50 2.08 9.78
CA ARG A 45 5.63 3.26 10.63
C ARG A 45 6.33 2.82 11.91
N GLN A 46 7.52 3.36 12.14
CA GLN A 46 8.24 3.17 13.39
C GLN A 46 8.06 4.43 14.24
N PRO A 47 7.99 4.31 15.58
CA PRO A 47 8.09 5.45 16.47
C PRO A 47 9.37 6.24 16.18
N HIS A 48 9.40 7.52 16.53
CA HIS A 48 10.62 8.33 16.46
C HIS A 48 11.78 7.59 17.17
N PRO A 49 13.03 7.62 16.65
CA PRO A 49 14.16 6.85 17.19
C PRO A 49 14.41 7.05 18.69
N GLU A 50 14.04 8.22 19.21
CA GLU A 50 14.19 8.52 20.64
C GLU A 50 13.24 7.72 21.55
N ILE A 51 12.12 7.25 21.02
CA ILE A 51 11.05 6.55 21.74
C ILE A 51 11.07 5.05 21.44
N ALA A 52 11.48 4.66 20.22
CA ALA A 52 11.53 3.28 19.78
C ALA A 52 12.30 2.39 20.78
N GLY A 53 11.62 1.38 21.33
CA GLY A 53 12.20 0.43 22.29
C GLY A 53 12.42 0.96 23.71
N LYS A 54 12.15 2.24 23.98
CA LYS A 54 12.33 2.87 25.31
C LYS A 54 11.04 2.97 26.12
N THR A 55 9.90 2.71 25.51
CA THR A 55 8.60 2.72 26.18
C THR A 55 8.10 1.30 26.40
N LYS A 56 7.44 1.08 27.55
CA LYS A 56 6.78 -0.17 27.90
C LYS A 56 5.33 0.11 28.21
N ILE A 57 4.43 -0.66 27.61
CA ILE A 57 3.00 -0.60 27.93
C ILE A 57 2.82 -1.21 29.33
N MET A 58 2.37 -0.40 30.30
CA MET A 58 2.21 -0.82 31.71
C MET A 58 0.81 -1.35 32.04
N GLY A 59 -0.12 -1.34 31.09
CA GLY A 59 -1.50 -1.76 31.31
C GLY A 59 -2.31 -1.81 30.01
N ASN A 60 -3.62 -2.06 30.10
CA ASN A 60 -4.50 -2.05 28.95
C ASN A 60 -4.77 -0.60 28.50
N ILE A 61 -4.28 -0.21 27.32
CA ILE A 61 -4.48 1.14 26.77
C ILE A 61 -5.88 1.29 26.14
N ILE A 62 -6.53 0.18 25.83
CA ILE A 62 -7.84 0.12 25.17
C ILE A 62 -8.95 -0.09 26.20
N ASP A 63 -8.62 -0.30 27.48
CA ASP A 63 -9.63 -0.37 28.52
C ASP A 63 -10.33 0.98 28.62
N THR A 64 -11.65 0.94 28.40
CA THR A 64 -12.53 2.09 28.52
C THR A 64 -13.48 1.84 29.68
N VAL A 65 -13.97 2.92 30.26
CA VAL A 65 -15.06 2.87 31.23
C VAL A 65 -16.29 2.16 30.62
N SER A 66 -17.12 1.54 31.44
CA SER A 66 -18.28 0.79 30.94
C SER A 66 -19.26 1.70 30.18
N VAL A 67 -20.07 1.16 29.26
CA VAL A 67 -21.05 1.96 28.48
C VAL A 67 -22.02 2.74 29.39
N ALA A 68 -22.31 2.22 30.59
CA ALA A 68 -23.14 2.89 31.58
C ALA A 68 -22.52 4.22 32.09
N GLU A 69 -21.20 4.34 32.04
CA GLU A 69 -20.44 5.53 32.44
C GLU A 69 -20.24 6.52 31.29
N TRP A 70 -20.72 6.22 30.07
CA TRP A 70 -20.52 7.08 28.90
C TRP A 70 -21.45 8.29 28.86
N ASN A 71 -22.36 8.41 29.84
CA ASN A 71 -23.29 9.52 30.00
C ASN A 71 -24.02 9.91 28.69
N LEU A 72 -24.38 8.89 27.89
CA LEU A 72 -25.04 9.07 26.59
C LEU A 72 -26.50 9.53 26.80
N PRO A 73 -27.01 10.50 26.01
CA PRO A 73 -28.42 10.86 26.05
C PRO A 73 -29.30 9.69 25.61
N LYS A 74 -30.46 9.53 26.26
CA LYS A 74 -31.49 8.55 25.90
C LYS A 74 -32.24 8.93 24.64
#